data_AF-A0A6I1VZL0-F1
#
_entry.id   AF-A0A6I1VZL0-F1
#
_cell.length_a   1.000
_cell.length_b   1.000
_cell.length_c   1.000
_cell.angle_alpha   90.00
_cell.angle_beta   90.00
_cell.angle_gamma   90.00
#
_symmetry.space_group_name_H-M   'P 1'
#
loop_
_entity.id
_entity.type
_entity.pdbx_description
1 polymer ?
#
loop_
_entity_poly.entity_id
_entity_poly.type
_entity_poly.pdbx_seq_one_letter_code
_entity_poly.pdbx_strand_id
1 'polypeptide(L)'
;RFTAASRLPHAHAVLPFALSTLCCALLAPAALAAETPDEHARHANEISPLVITAIAPSSPLTIVTNPKDPRQPVPASDGGDYLKTIPGFALIRNGGTNGEPILRGMFGSRLNILTNGGQMIGACPGRMDTPT
;
A
#
# COMPACT_ATOMS: atom_id res chain seq x y z
N ARG A 1 76.89 63.94 6.16
CA ARG A 1 76.51 63.15 4.96
C ARG A 1 75.46 62.13 5.40
N PHE A 2 74.46 61.90 4.53
CA PHE A 2 73.32 60.96 4.62
C PHE A 2 72.18 61.41 5.58
N THR A 3 70.97 61.84 5.18
CA THR A 3 69.91 61.47 4.21
C THR A 3 69.07 60.22 4.54
N ALA A 4 67.78 60.48 4.79
CA ALA A 4 66.57 59.72 4.45
C ALA A 4 66.38 58.27 4.94
N ALA A 5 65.23 57.98 5.57
CA ALA A 5 64.17 57.19 4.93
C ALA A 5 62.98 56.97 5.87
N SER A 6 61.81 57.36 5.37
CA SER A 6 60.45 57.01 5.77
C SER A 6 60.26 55.52 6.04
N ARG A 7 59.53 55.17 7.13
CA ARG A 7 59.02 53.80 7.36
C ARG A 7 57.49 53.80 7.47
N LEU A 8 56.83 53.37 6.40
CA LEU A 8 55.61 52.56 6.42
C LEU A 8 55.98 51.28 5.67
N PRO A 9 55.56 50.06 6.06
CA PRO A 9 54.13 49.70 6.05
C PRO A 9 53.67 48.71 7.16
N HIS A 10 52.40 48.77 7.54
CA HIS A 10 51.70 47.74 8.34
C HIS A 10 50.51 47.12 7.56
N ALA A 11 50.48 47.30 6.23
CA ALA A 11 49.29 47.00 5.43
C ALA A 11 49.14 45.54 4.94
N HIS A 12 50.12 44.65 5.16
CA HIS A 12 50.11 43.32 4.52
C HIS A 12 49.65 42.16 5.42
N ALA A 13 49.57 42.35 6.75
CA ALA A 13 49.28 41.25 7.68
C ALA A 13 47.79 41.02 7.99
N VAL A 14 46.92 41.99 7.67
CA VAL A 14 45.48 41.93 8.01
C VAL A 14 44.65 41.29 6.89
N LEU A 15 45.16 41.33 5.65
CA LEU A 15 44.48 40.83 4.45
C LEU A 15 44.29 39.28 4.39
N PRO A 16 45.25 38.42 4.81
CA PRO A 16 45.09 36.97 4.66
C PRO A 16 44.12 36.36 5.67
N PHE A 17 43.97 36.97 6.85
CA PHE A 17 43.08 36.45 7.89
C PHE A 17 41.60 36.76 7.58
N ALA A 18 41.32 37.96 7.05
CA ALA A 18 39.97 38.36 6.64
C ALA A 18 39.42 37.53 5.47
N LEU A 19 40.28 37.08 4.56
CA LEU A 19 39.89 36.26 3.41
C LEU A 19 39.51 34.82 3.81
N SER A 20 40.19 34.26 4.81
CA SER A 20 39.89 32.92 5.34
C SER A 20 38.55 32.88 6.09
N THR A 21 38.25 33.90 6.90
CA THR A 21 36.97 34.01 7.61
C THR A 21 35.79 34.20 6.64
N LEU A 22 36.00 34.95 5.55
CA LEU A 22 34.98 35.14 4.52
C LEU A 22 34.68 33.84 3.76
N CYS A 23 35.71 33.04 3.45
CA CYS A 23 35.55 31.76 2.76
C CYS A 23 34.79 30.74 3.62
N CYS A 24 35.09 30.65 4.92
CA CYS A 24 34.32 29.79 5.84
C CYS A 24 32.86 30.24 6.00
N ALA A 25 32.58 31.55 6.02
CA ALA A 25 31.21 32.06 6.10
C ALA A 25 30.40 31.79 4.82
N LEU A 26 31.05 31.79 3.65
CA LEU A 26 30.39 31.55 2.37
C LEU A 26 30.13 30.06 2.09
N LEU A 27 30.98 29.15 2.59
CA LEU A 27 30.83 27.70 2.38
C LEU A 27 30.00 26.98 3.46
N ALA A 28 29.78 27.59 4.64
CA ALA A 28 28.97 27.00 5.70
C ALA A 28 27.52 26.63 5.31
N PRO A 29 26.78 27.42 4.48
CA PRO A 29 25.41 27.08 4.11
C PRO A 29 25.31 25.84 3.23
N ALA A 30 26.32 25.57 2.40
CA ALA A 30 26.34 24.42 1.50
C ALA A 30 26.57 23.09 2.23
N ALA A 31 27.22 23.12 3.39
CA ALA A 31 27.45 21.93 4.22
C ALA A 31 26.19 21.49 5.02
N LEU A 32 25.30 22.43 5.38
CA LEU A 32 24.03 22.10 6.03
C LEU A 32 22.91 21.72 5.04
N ALA A 33 23.01 22.12 3.78
CA ALA A 33 22.01 21.81 2.76
C ALA A 33 22.20 20.42 2.11
N ALA A 34 23.26 19.70 2.45
CA ALA A 34 23.50 18.33 2.01
C ALA A 34 22.72 17.31 2.86
N GLU A 35 21.43 17.56 3.06
CA GLU A 35 20.52 16.51 3.47
C GLU A 35 20.23 15.67 2.21
N THR A 36 20.91 14.53 2.10
CA THR A 36 20.49 13.50 1.15
C THR A 36 19.03 13.20 1.43
N PRO A 37 18.12 13.23 0.44
CA PRO A 37 16.73 12.85 0.67
C PRO A 37 16.75 11.48 1.33
N ASP A 38 16.26 11.42 2.57
CA ASP A 38 16.27 10.22 3.37
C ASP A 38 15.48 9.15 2.60
N GLU A 39 16.17 8.17 2.03
CA GLU A 39 15.56 7.05 1.30
C GLU A 39 14.52 6.34 2.19
N HIS A 40 14.69 6.39 3.52
CA HIS A 40 13.73 5.89 4.49
C HIS A 40 12.41 6.68 4.52
N ALA A 41 12.42 7.98 4.19
CA ALA A 41 11.20 8.79 4.12
C ALA A 41 10.32 8.39 2.92
N ARG A 42 10.90 7.80 1.86
CA ARG A 42 10.15 7.29 0.71
C ARG A 42 9.41 5.98 1.02
N HIS A 43 9.93 5.17 1.93
CA HIS A 43 9.29 3.91 2.37
C HIS A 43 8.37 4.06 3.58
N ALA A 44 8.34 5.22 4.24
CA ALA A 44 7.50 5.44 5.42
C ALA A 44 5.98 5.31 5.15
N ASN A 45 5.57 5.34 3.87
CA ASN A 45 4.16 5.23 3.48
C ASN A 45 3.84 3.94 2.69
N GLU A 46 4.80 3.01 2.60
CA GLU A 46 4.63 1.75 1.87
C GLU A 46 4.38 0.62 2.88
N ILE A 47 3.11 0.24 3.00
CA ILE A 47 2.68 -0.82 3.92
C ILE A 47 3.00 -2.17 3.27
N SER A 48 3.55 -3.12 4.03
CA SER A 48 3.76 -4.49 3.55
C SER A 48 2.46 -5.12 3.04
N PRO A 49 2.50 -5.95 1.99
CA PRO A 49 1.30 -6.55 1.41
C PRO A 49 0.53 -7.36 2.46
N LEU A 50 -0.72 -6.96 2.71
CA LEU A 50 -1.64 -7.59 3.64
C LEU A 50 -2.52 -8.61 2.89
N VAL A 51 -2.73 -9.77 3.50
CA VAL A 51 -3.58 -10.83 2.93
C VAL A 51 -4.78 -11.08 3.82
N ILE A 52 -5.98 -11.05 3.23
CA ILE A 52 -7.22 -11.25 3.96
C ILE A 52 -7.49 -12.75 4.13
N THR A 53 -7.57 -13.21 5.38
CA THR A 53 -7.90 -14.60 5.75
C THR A 53 -9.35 -14.77 6.21
N ALA A 54 -9.99 -13.70 6.67
CA ALA A 54 -11.40 -13.64 7.03
C ALA A 54 -11.93 -12.22 6.88
N ILE A 55 -13.23 -12.09 6.60
CA ILE A 55 -13.88 -10.79 6.38
C ILE A 55 -14.68 -10.37 7.60
N ALA A 56 -14.39 -9.17 8.11
CA ALA A 56 -15.20 -8.51 9.11
C ALA A 56 -16.43 -7.83 8.48
N PRO A 57 -17.59 -7.83 9.16
CA PRO A 57 -18.77 -7.13 8.68
C PRO A 57 -18.55 -5.61 8.63
N SER A 58 -19.09 -4.95 7.61
CA SER A 58 -19.09 -3.48 7.54
C SER A 58 -20.20 -2.87 8.40
N SER A 59 -21.28 -3.62 8.62
CA SER A 59 -22.35 -3.33 9.60
C SER A 59 -22.91 -4.66 10.14
N PRO A 60 -23.70 -4.69 11.24
CA PRO A 60 -24.15 -5.94 11.87
C PRO A 60 -24.77 -7.00 10.94
N LEU A 61 -25.38 -6.58 9.82
CA LEU A 61 -26.01 -7.47 8.83
C LEU A 61 -25.54 -7.23 7.40
N THR A 62 -24.48 -6.45 7.20
CA THR A 62 -23.96 -6.13 5.86
C THR A 62 -22.46 -6.36 5.81
N ILE A 63 -22.04 -7.01 4.73
CA ILE A 63 -20.64 -7.31 4.45
C ILE A 63 -20.37 -6.73 3.06
N VAL A 64 -19.39 -5.82 2.99
CA VAL A 64 -18.94 -5.20 1.74
C VAL A 64 -17.46 -5.51 1.58
N THR A 65 -17.08 -6.00 0.41
CA THR A 65 -15.76 -6.58 0.17
C THR A 65 -15.36 -6.32 -1.28
N ASN A 66 -14.08 -6.11 -1.54
CA ASN A 66 -13.57 -6.00 -2.91
C ASN A 66 -13.05 -7.37 -3.38
N PRO A 67 -13.60 -7.93 -4.48
CA PRO A 67 -13.16 -9.23 -4.99
C PRO A 67 -11.75 -9.26 -5.57
N LYS A 68 -11.15 -8.09 -5.79
CA LYS A 68 -9.77 -7.99 -6.28
C LYS A 68 -8.74 -8.04 -5.15
N ASP A 69 -9.15 -7.96 -3.90
CA ASP A 69 -8.22 -8.02 -2.77
C ASP A 69 -7.65 -9.45 -2.66
N PRO A 70 -6.33 -9.62 -2.46
CA PRO A 70 -5.71 -10.92 -2.32
C PRO A 70 -6.22 -11.64 -1.06
N ARG A 71 -6.61 -12.91 -1.22
CA ARG A 71 -7.10 -13.76 -0.13
C ARG A 71 -6.32 -15.05 0.01
N GLN A 72 -6.34 -15.58 1.23
CA GLN A 72 -5.85 -16.92 1.54
C GLN A 72 -6.99 -17.77 2.08
N PRO A 73 -7.14 -19.03 1.62
CA PRO A 73 -6.30 -19.80 0.68
C PRO A 73 -6.24 -19.18 -0.73
N VAL A 74 -5.25 -19.60 -1.55
CA VAL A 74 -4.95 -19.09 -2.92
C VAL A 74 -6.20 -18.64 -3.71
N PRO A 75 -6.08 -17.61 -4.58
CA PRO A 75 -7.21 -16.85 -5.11
C PRO A 75 -8.37 -17.74 -5.52
N ALA A 76 -9.58 -17.34 -5.09
CA ALA A 76 -10.80 -18.09 -5.32
C ALA A 76 -10.94 -18.48 -6.79
N SER A 77 -11.19 -19.77 -7.06
CA SER A 77 -11.34 -20.23 -8.43
C SER A 77 -12.66 -19.79 -9.05
N ASP A 78 -13.68 -19.53 -8.22
CA ASP A 78 -15.01 -19.09 -8.59
C ASP A 78 -15.65 -18.22 -7.49
N GLY A 79 -16.90 -17.80 -7.70
CA GLY A 79 -17.65 -17.03 -6.71
C GLY A 79 -17.95 -17.81 -5.41
N GLY A 80 -18.09 -19.13 -5.47
CA GLY A 80 -18.32 -19.98 -4.30
C GLY A 80 -17.11 -19.99 -3.36
N ASP A 81 -15.92 -20.25 -3.89
CA ASP A 81 -14.66 -20.17 -3.15
C ASP A 81 -14.45 -18.79 -2.52
N TYR A 82 -14.85 -17.75 -3.23
CA TYR A 82 -14.80 -16.38 -2.71
C TYR A 82 -15.73 -16.18 -1.53
N LEU A 83 -16.97 -16.66 -1.62
CA LEU A 83 -17.96 -16.55 -0.54
C LEU A 83 -17.54 -17.36 0.70
N LYS A 84 -16.80 -18.46 0.54
CA LYS A 84 -16.31 -19.27 1.67
C LYS A 84 -15.43 -18.52 2.67
N THR A 85 -14.79 -17.40 2.26
CA THR A 85 -14.01 -16.56 3.18
C THR A 85 -14.87 -15.64 4.04
N ILE A 86 -16.18 -15.58 3.78
CA ILE A 86 -17.15 -14.80 4.58
C ILE A 86 -17.74 -15.71 5.67
N PRO A 87 -17.69 -15.32 6.95
CA PRO A 87 -18.28 -16.11 8.02
C PRO A 87 -19.77 -16.41 7.81
N GLY A 88 -20.16 -17.66 8.05
CA GLY A 88 -21.53 -18.14 7.88
C GLY A 88 -21.83 -18.70 6.48
N PHE A 89 -20.91 -18.54 5.52
CA PHE A 89 -20.94 -19.29 4.27
C PHE A 89 -20.21 -20.63 4.41
N ALA A 90 -20.73 -21.63 3.71
CA ALA A 90 -20.09 -22.92 3.45
C ALA A 90 -20.36 -23.32 1.98
N LEU A 91 -19.74 -24.40 1.50
CA LEU A 91 -19.93 -24.89 0.13
C LEU A 91 -20.34 -26.36 0.10
N ILE A 92 -21.27 -26.71 -0.78
CA ILE A 92 -21.41 -28.08 -1.30
C ILE A 92 -20.47 -28.18 -2.49
N ARG A 93 -19.46 -29.04 -2.37
CA ARG A 93 -18.39 -29.13 -3.36
C ARG A 93 -18.79 -30.04 -4.52
N ASN A 94 -18.75 -29.50 -5.74
CA ASN A 94 -19.00 -30.24 -6.99
C ASN A 94 -17.72 -30.65 -7.74
N GLY A 95 -16.55 -30.47 -7.13
CA GLY A 95 -15.27 -30.77 -7.76
C GLY A 95 -14.17 -29.85 -7.25
N GLY A 96 -13.37 -29.31 -8.16
CA GLY A 96 -12.42 -28.22 -7.88
C GLY A 96 -13.04 -26.83 -7.95
N THR A 97 -14.17 -26.68 -8.66
CA THR A 97 -14.93 -25.42 -8.87
C THR A 97 -16.44 -25.71 -8.89
N ASN A 98 -17.23 -24.67 -9.12
CA ASN A 98 -18.69 -24.64 -9.17
C ASN A 98 -19.33 -25.16 -7.88
N GLY A 99 -18.77 -24.77 -6.74
CA GLY A 99 -19.31 -25.10 -5.43
C GLY A 99 -20.60 -24.33 -5.14
N GLU A 100 -21.66 -25.02 -4.70
CA GLU A 100 -22.93 -24.39 -4.33
C GLU A 100 -22.81 -23.71 -2.96
N PRO A 101 -23.10 -22.40 -2.84
CA PRO A 101 -23.03 -21.69 -1.56
C PRO A 101 -24.18 -22.07 -0.63
N ILE A 102 -23.82 -22.29 0.63
CA ILE A 102 -24.74 -22.41 1.76
C ILE A 102 -24.52 -21.20 2.66
N LEU A 103 -25.58 -20.43 2.94
CA LEU A 103 -25.53 -19.34 3.92
C LEU A 103 -26.41 -19.72 5.11
N ARG A 104 -25.81 -19.92 6.29
CA ARG A 104 -26.54 -20.26 7.53
C ARG A 104 -27.49 -21.46 7.37
N GLY A 105 -27.08 -22.47 6.60
CA GLY A 105 -27.86 -23.68 6.31
C GLY A 105 -28.88 -23.55 5.17
N MET A 106 -29.08 -22.36 4.61
CA MET A 106 -29.91 -22.16 3.42
C MET A 106 -29.09 -22.40 2.15
N PHE A 107 -29.69 -22.96 1.10
CA PHE A 107 -29.01 -23.32 -0.16
C PHE A 107 -29.94 -23.12 -1.36
N GLY A 108 -29.36 -23.09 -2.58
CA GLY A 108 -30.10 -22.95 -3.83
C GLY A 108 -30.83 -21.60 -3.95
N SER A 109 -32.06 -21.61 -4.49
CA SER A 109 -32.87 -20.39 -4.73
C SER A 109 -33.29 -19.63 -3.45
N ARG A 110 -32.97 -20.17 -2.27
CA ARG A 110 -33.10 -19.48 -0.99
C ARG A 110 -32.07 -18.36 -0.82
N LEU A 111 -31.01 -18.36 -1.64
CA LEU A 111 -30.03 -17.28 -1.73
C LEU A 111 -30.32 -16.48 -3.00
N ASN A 112 -30.56 -15.18 -2.83
CA ASN A 112 -30.70 -14.27 -3.97
C ASN A 112 -29.32 -13.74 -4.35
N ILE A 113 -28.73 -14.29 -5.42
CA ILE A 113 -27.43 -13.87 -5.93
C ILE A 113 -27.64 -13.03 -7.17
N LEU A 114 -27.10 -11.81 -7.15
CA LEU A 114 -27.25 -10.82 -8.21
C LEU A 114 -25.90 -10.42 -8.76
N THR A 115 -25.77 -10.41 -10.08
CA THR A 115 -24.62 -9.88 -10.80
C THR A 115 -25.08 -8.64 -11.54
N ASN A 116 -24.49 -7.48 -11.20
CA ASN A 116 -24.91 -6.18 -11.74
C ASN A 116 -26.43 -5.90 -11.58
N GLY A 117 -27.02 -6.39 -10.50
CA GLY A 117 -28.46 -6.22 -10.20
C GLY A 117 -29.39 -7.22 -10.90
N GLY A 118 -28.89 -8.06 -11.80
CA GLY A 118 -29.67 -9.13 -12.45
C GLY A 118 -29.41 -10.50 -11.85
N GLN A 119 -30.37 -11.42 -11.98
CA GLN A 119 -30.20 -12.83 -11.64
C GLN A 119 -29.67 -13.61 -12.85
N MET A 120 -28.63 -14.41 -12.64
CA MET A 120 -28.22 -15.45 -13.59
C MET A 120 -28.63 -16.81 -13.03
N ILE A 121 -29.36 -17.60 -13.82
CA ILE A 121 -29.91 -18.89 -13.37
C ILE A 121 -29.20 -20.02 -14.13
N GLY A 122 -28.70 -21.01 -13.38
CA GLY A 122 -28.11 -22.23 -13.96
C GLY A 122 -29.16 -23.10 -14.66
N ALA A 123 -28.74 -23.83 -15.69
CA ALA A 123 -29.63 -24.66 -16.51
C ALA A 123 -29.59 -26.15 -16.13
N CYS A 124 -28.49 -26.63 -15.54
CA CYS A 124 -28.31 -28.03 -15.20
C CYS A 124 -29.24 -28.50 -14.05
N PRO A 125 -30.08 -29.55 -14.24
CA PRO A 125 -30.92 -30.11 -13.18
C PRO A 125 -30.11 -30.61 -11.97
N GLY A 126 -28.88 -31.05 -12.21
CA GLY A 126 -27.93 -31.51 -11.19
C GLY A 126 -27.16 -30.39 -10.50
N ARG A 127 -27.48 -29.11 -10.77
CA ARG A 127 -26.84 -27.95 -10.13
C ARG A 127 -25.32 -27.87 -10.33
N MET A 128 -24.87 -28.22 -11.54
CA MET A 128 -23.47 -28.03 -11.93
C MET A 128 -23.13 -26.57 -12.24
N ASP A 129 -24.13 -25.78 -12.66
CA ASP A 129 -23.99 -24.37 -13.00
C ASP A 129 -24.47 -23.51 -11.84
N THR A 130 -23.58 -23.24 -10.87
CA THR A 130 -23.91 -22.45 -9.70
C THR A 130 -23.99 -20.96 -10.06
N PRO A 131 -24.97 -20.18 -9.55
CA PRO A 131 -25.21 -18.80 -9.98
C PRO A 131 -24.27 -17.77 -9.31
N THR A 132 -23.01 -18.14 -9.04
CA THR A 132 -22.01 -17.38 -8.27
C THR A 132 -20.87 -16.85 -9.12
#